data_AF-A0A0D3LKS0-F1
#
_entry.id   AF-A0A0D3LKS0-F1
#
_cell.length_a   1.000
_cell.length_b   1.000
_cell.length_c   1.000
_cell.angle_alpha   90.00
_cell.angle_beta   90.00
_cell.angle_gamma   90.00
#
_symmetry.space_group_name_H-M   'P 1'
#
loop_
_entity.id
_entity.type
_entity.pdbx_description
1 polymer ?
#
loop_
_entity_poly.entity_id
_entity_poly.type
_entity_poly.pdbx_seq_one_letter_code
_entity_poly.pdbx_strand_id
1 'polypeptide(L)'
;MKEEIAHTLSKIVLPQKPAILKKFDSLKAGESMVIVNEHNPILLYYQLLADRGNTFDWEYLEKGQDHWRVKITRISPYTPEPTVGDLAARDFRMARVFQQLGIDYCCNGKKTVEESCLQAGVEPQKIWEHYQNAAKEAGEEAHDFRKWKAGFLANYILNTYHSYVKENTSSLYGQALELTEQEGPHQAAYQALAVRLKHFFAYLKDHLQREEQELYPLISTLMAAGKRKRRMVVPIVPPVKNRVKALEEEHALLGEELKRFRALTREYAIPAQSCNKCETFYNRLQAFENDLIQHIHLENNILFPKVIAAENELSNSTPFR
;
A
#
# COMPACT_ATOMS: atom_id res chain seq x y z
N MET A 1 -10.42 -31.59 -35.28
CA MET A 1 -8.98 -31.96 -35.17
C MET A 1 -8.32 -30.86 -34.37
N LYS A 2 -7.80 -31.19 -33.18
CA LYS A 2 -7.06 -30.25 -32.34
C LYS A 2 -5.62 -30.23 -32.85
N GLU A 3 -5.15 -29.09 -33.29
CA GLU A 3 -3.75 -28.88 -33.68
C GLU A 3 -2.85 -28.99 -32.45
N GLU A 4 -1.82 -29.83 -32.58
CA GLU A 4 -0.78 -30.07 -31.59
C GLU A 4 0.05 -28.81 -31.37
N ILE A 5 0.00 -28.26 -30.16
CA ILE A 5 0.97 -27.28 -29.69
C ILE A 5 2.29 -28.03 -29.43
N ALA A 6 3.27 -27.76 -30.29
CA ALA A 6 4.63 -28.30 -30.25
C ALA A 6 5.21 -28.31 -28.82
N HIS A 7 5.27 -29.50 -28.20
CA HIS A 7 5.92 -29.69 -26.91
C HIS A 7 7.41 -29.97 -27.14
N THR A 8 8.26 -28.95 -27.02
CA THR A 8 9.71 -29.18 -26.91
C THR A 8 10.05 -29.52 -25.46
N LEU A 9 10.02 -30.80 -25.10
CA LEU A 9 10.46 -31.28 -23.80
C LEU A 9 11.98 -31.57 -23.82
N SER A 10 12.80 -30.63 -23.32
CA SER A 10 14.21 -30.92 -23.03
C SER A 10 14.35 -31.41 -21.59
N LYS A 11 14.78 -32.66 -21.40
CA LYS A 11 15.13 -33.22 -20.08
C LYS A 11 16.51 -32.67 -19.66
N ILE A 12 16.56 -31.87 -18.59
CA ILE A 12 17.83 -31.40 -18.01
C ILE A 12 18.10 -32.18 -16.71
N VAL A 13 19.22 -32.89 -16.71
CA VAL A 13 19.79 -33.55 -15.52
C VAL A 13 20.77 -32.55 -14.90
N LEU A 14 20.66 -32.28 -13.60
CA LEU A 14 21.47 -31.29 -12.89
C LEU A 14 22.96 -31.64 -12.89
N PRO A 15 23.81 -30.72 -13.37
CA PRO A 15 24.90 -30.28 -12.49
C PRO A 15 25.15 -28.77 -12.44
N GLN A 16 24.40 -27.91 -13.16
CA GLN A 16 24.78 -26.48 -13.26
C GLN A 16 23.58 -25.51 -13.18
N LYS A 17 23.38 -24.91 -12.00
CA LYS A 17 22.36 -23.86 -11.72
C LYS A 17 22.32 -22.72 -12.77
N PRO A 18 23.45 -22.18 -13.27
CA PRO A 18 23.43 -21.10 -14.26
C PRO A 18 22.81 -21.52 -15.61
N ALA A 19 22.93 -22.79 -15.99
CA ALA A 19 22.39 -23.29 -17.26
C ALA A 19 20.85 -23.37 -17.23
N ILE A 20 20.27 -23.63 -16.06
CA ILE A 20 18.81 -23.71 -15.88
C ILE A 20 18.18 -22.33 -16.04
N LEU A 21 18.74 -21.30 -15.39
CA LEU A 21 18.26 -19.93 -15.50
C LEU A 21 18.36 -19.44 -16.96
N LYS A 22 19.52 -19.65 -17.60
CA LYS A 22 19.71 -19.31 -19.01
C LYS A 22 18.72 -20.03 -19.94
N LYS A 23 18.38 -21.28 -19.65
CA LYS A 23 17.38 -22.02 -20.42
C LYS A 23 15.98 -21.48 -20.20
N PHE A 24 15.59 -21.21 -18.95
CA PHE A 24 14.31 -20.59 -18.62
C PHE A 24 14.14 -19.24 -19.34
N ASP A 25 15.18 -18.41 -19.35
CA ASP A 25 15.18 -17.10 -20.01
C ASP A 25 14.97 -17.20 -21.52
N SER A 26 15.33 -18.33 -22.14
CA SER A 26 15.11 -18.59 -23.56
C SER A 26 13.72 -19.09 -23.93
N LEU A 27 12.90 -19.49 -22.94
CA LEU A 27 11.53 -19.99 -23.18
C LEU A 27 10.62 -18.84 -23.65
N LYS A 28 9.68 -19.12 -24.55
CA LYS A 28 8.58 -18.21 -24.88
C LYS A 28 7.40 -18.42 -23.93
N ALA A 29 6.45 -17.48 -23.93
CA ALA A 29 5.20 -17.62 -23.19
C ALA A 29 4.47 -18.92 -23.60
N GLY A 30 4.04 -19.71 -22.60
CA GLY A 30 3.42 -21.02 -22.78
C GLY A 30 4.42 -22.18 -22.97
N GLU A 31 5.71 -21.92 -23.15
CA GLU A 31 6.71 -22.98 -23.26
C GLU A 31 7.15 -23.47 -21.87
N SER A 32 7.49 -24.76 -21.78
CA SER A 32 7.90 -25.39 -20.52
C SER A 32 9.26 -26.07 -20.63
N MET A 33 9.93 -26.23 -19.49
CA MET A 33 11.08 -27.11 -19.32
C MET A 33 10.87 -28.05 -18.14
N VAL A 34 11.53 -29.21 -18.15
CA VAL A 34 11.48 -30.16 -17.02
C VAL A 34 12.87 -30.33 -16.43
N ILE A 35 12.96 -30.11 -15.12
CA ILE A 35 14.15 -30.37 -14.32
C ILE A 35 13.99 -31.69 -13.58
N VAL A 36 15.09 -32.43 -13.45
CA VAL A 36 15.18 -33.63 -12.64
C VAL A 36 16.27 -33.42 -11.59
N ASN A 37 15.93 -33.60 -10.32
CA ASN A 37 16.84 -33.43 -9.20
C ASN A 37 16.75 -34.60 -8.22
N GLU A 38 17.85 -34.90 -7.53
CA GLU A 38 17.91 -35.94 -6.48
C GLU A 38 17.16 -35.50 -5.20
N HIS A 39 16.99 -34.19 -5.01
CA HIS A 39 16.25 -33.60 -3.91
C HIS A 39 15.19 -32.63 -4.41
N ASN A 40 14.27 -32.21 -3.54
CA ASN A 40 13.29 -31.18 -3.89
C ASN A 40 14.01 -29.89 -4.33
N PRO A 41 13.85 -29.41 -5.58
CA PRO A 41 14.53 -28.22 -6.08
C PRO A 41 13.86 -26.92 -5.62
N ILE A 42 13.36 -26.88 -4.38
CA ILE A 42 12.64 -25.73 -3.82
C ILE A 42 13.50 -24.45 -3.76
N LEU A 43 14.81 -24.58 -3.56
CA LEU A 43 15.72 -23.42 -3.61
C LEU A 43 15.80 -22.79 -5.01
N LEU A 44 15.65 -23.59 -6.06
CA LEU A 44 15.60 -23.09 -7.44
C LEU A 44 14.26 -22.39 -7.73
N TYR A 45 13.15 -22.87 -7.13
CA TYR A 45 11.87 -22.18 -7.19
C TYR A 45 11.98 -20.77 -6.61
N TYR A 46 12.52 -20.63 -5.39
CA TYR A 46 12.70 -19.32 -4.76
C TYR A 46 13.68 -18.44 -5.52
N GLN A 47 14.75 -19.01 -6.09
CA GLN A 47 15.66 -18.24 -6.92
C GLN A 47 14.97 -17.70 -8.17
N LEU A 48 14.21 -18.53 -8.90
CA LEU A 48 13.46 -18.10 -10.08
C LEU A 48 12.41 -17.05 -9.72
N LEU A 49 11.75 -17.20 -8.58
CA LEU A 49 10.80 -16.22 -8.06
C LEU A 49 11.49 -14.88 -7.77
N ALA A 50 12.62 -14.89 -7.07
CA ALA A 50 13.39 -13.67 -6.77
C ALA A 50 13.92 -12.98 -8.05
N ASP A 51 14.39 -13.78 -9.01
CA ASP A 51 15.08 -13.31 -10.21
C ASP A 51 14.12 -12.88 -11.34
N ARG A 52 12.93 -13.48 -11.40
CA ARG A 52 12.01 -13.39 -12.56
C ARG A 52 10.55 -13.11 -12.15
N GLY A 53 10.26 -13.03 -10.86
CA GLY A 53 8.92 -12.85 -10.31
C GLY A 53 7.95 -13.96 -10.72
N ASN A 54 6.66 -13.66 -10.66
CA ASN A 54 5.58 -14.57 -11.05
C ASN A 54 5.40 -14.67 -12.58
N THR A 55 6.48 -15.01 -13.28
CA THR A 55 6.50 -15.24 -14.74
C THR A 55 6.52 -16.71 -15.11
N PHE A 56 6.28 -17.60 -14.14
CA PHE A 56 6.29 -19.03 -14.37
C PHE A 56 5.30 -19.78 -13.49
N ASP A 57 4.89 -20.94 -13.99
CA ASP A 57 4.17 -21.96 -13.24
C ASP A 57 5.14 -23.06 -12.81
N TRP A 58 4.88 -23.69 -11.67
CA TRP A 58 5.72 -24.72 -11.06
C TRP A 58 4.88 -25.96 -10.72
N GLU A 59 5.04 -27.02 -11.53
CA GLU A 59 4.27 -28.25 -11.41
C GLU A 59 5.19 -29.42 -11.02
N TYR A 60 4.92 -30.06 -9.89
CA TYR A 60 5.60 -31.31 -9.52
C TYR A 60 5.00 -32.47 -10.31
N LEU A 61 5.77 -33.01 -11.24
CA LEU A 61 5.40 -34.21 -11.99
C LEU A 61 5.68 -35.49 -11.20
N GLU A 62 6.70 -35.48 -10.34
CA GLU A 62 7.10 -36.62 -9.52
C GLU A 62 7.71 -36.16 -8.20
N LYS A 63 7.27 -36.77 -7.09
CA LYS A 63 7.76 -36.52 -5.72
C LYS A 63 8.19 -37.85 -5.10
N GLY A 64 9.46 -38.20 -5.21
CA GLY A 64 10.04 -39.42 -4.67
C GLY A 64 11.12 -39.17 -3.61
N GLN A 65 11.53 -40.22 -2.89
CA GLN A 65 12.65 -40.14 -1.94
C GLN A 65 13.98 -39.81 -2.64
N ASP A 66 14.20 -40.37 -3.84
CA ASP A 66 15.48 -40.26 -4.56
C ASP A 66 15.40 -39.43 -5.87
N HIS A 67 14.20 -39.13 -6.36
CA HIS A 67 14.00 -38.41 -7.61
C HIS A 67 12.81 -37.44 -7.56
N TRP A 68 13.07 -36.20 -7.97
CA TRP A 68 12.10 -35.11 -8.09
C TRP A 68 12.05 -34.62 -9.53
N ARG A 69 10.85 -34.53 -10.09
CA ARG A 69 10.65 -33.97 -11.43
C ARG A 69 9.70 -32.80 -11.35
N VAL A 70 10.16 -31.66 -11.84
CA VAL A 70 9.38 -30.43 -11.85
C VAL A 70 9.33 -29.89 -13.27
N LYS A 71 8.12 -29.55 -13.70
CA LYS A 71 7.87 -28.79 -14.92
C LYS A 71 7.73 -27.31 -14.58
N ILE A 72 8.49 -26.49 -15.28
CA ILE A 72 8.50 -25.03 -15.15
C ILE A 72 7.96 -24.48 -16.45
N THR A 73 6.84 -23.77 -16.43
CA THR A 73 6.19 -23.19 -17.63
C THR A 73 6.31 -21.69 -17.60
N ARG A 74 6.80 -21.04 -18.65
CA ARG A 74 6.85 -19.57 -18.72
C ARG A 74 5.46 -19.02 -19.01
N ILE A 75 4.97 -18.11 -18.17
CA ILE A 75 3.70 -17.41 -18.35
C ILE A 75 4.05 -15.94 -18.62
N SER A 76 3.61 -15.37 -19.76
CA SER A 76 3.84 -13.96 -20.09
C SER A 76 2.54 -13.16 -20.02
N PRO A 77 2.58 -11.86 -19.65
CA PRO A 77 3.72 -11.12 -19.10
C PRO A 77 3.75 -11.17 -17.56
N TYR A 78 4.91 -10.86 -16.99
CA TYR A 78 5.12 -10.54 -15.58
C TYR A 78 3.93 -9.74 -15.02
N THR A 79 3.17 -10.36 -14.11
CA THR A 79 2.35 -9.62 -13.18
C THR A 79 3.24 -9.32 -11.98
N PRO A 80 3.60 -8.04 -11.73
CA PRO A 80 4.26 -7.68 -10.48
C PRO A 80 3.44 -8.24 -9.33
N GLU A 81 4.11 -8.75 -8.30
CA GLU A 81 3.41 -9.12 -7.08
C GLU A 81 2.58 -7.93 -6.59
N PRO A 82 1.34 -8.17 -6.14
CA PRO A 82 0.50 -7.10 -5.67
C PRO A 82 1.19 -6.43 -4.48
N THR A 83 1.38 -5.12 -4.59
CA THR A 83 1.98 -4.32 -3.52
C THR A 83 1.03 -4.23 -2.32
N VAL A 84 1.53 -3.88 -1.14
CA VAL A 84 0.67 -3.68 0.04
C VAL A 84 -0.37 -2.57 -0.19
N GLY A 85 -0.01 -1.53 -0.96
CA GLY A 85 -0.94 -0.50 -1.41
C GLY A 85 -1.99 -1.06 -2.37
N ASP A 86 -1.59 -1.87 -3.36
CA ASP A 86 -2.56 -2.50 -4.25
C ASP A 86 -3.57 -3.37 -3.50
N LEU A 87 -3.10 -4.17 -2.54
CA LEU A 87 -3.94 -5.07 -1.74
C LEU A 87 -4.91 -4.31 -0.86
N ALA A 88 -4.45 -3.27 -0.15
CA ALA A 88 -5.29 -2.39 0.65
C ALA A 88 -6.34 -1.66 -0.20
N ALA A 89 -5.99 -1.27 -1.42
CA ALA A 89 -6.90 -0.60 -2.34
C ALA A 89 -8.00 -1.53 -2.91
N ARG A 90 -7.77 -2.85 -2.95
CA ARG A 90 -8.79 -3.83 -3.40
C ARG A 90 -9.82 -4.12 -2.32
N ASP A 91 -9.38 -4.13 -1.07
CA ASP A 91 -10.17 -4.57 0.07
C ASP A 91 -9.77 -3.82 1.34
N PHE A 92 -10.69 -2.99 1.84
CA PHE A 92 -10.51 -2.22 3.06
C PHE A 92 -10.17 -3.09 4.29
N ARG A 93 -10.64 -4.35 4.33
CA ARG A 93 -10.28 -5.27 5.43
C ARG A 93 -8.79 -5.56 5.44
N MET A 94 -8.14 -5.60 4.27
CA MET A 94 -6.70 -5.79 4.17
C MET A 94 -5.93 -4.57 4.71
N ALA A 95 -6.42 -3.37 4.43
CA ALA A 95 -5.86 -2.13 5.00
C ALA A 95 -5.84 -2.18 6.54
N ARG A 96 -6.95 -2.63 7.16
CA ARG A 96 -7.05 -2.83 8.61
C ARG A 96 -6.08 -3.89 9.13
N VAL A 97 -5.90 -4.99 8.41
CA VAL A 97 -4.92 -6.04 8.79
C VAL A 97 -3.50 -5.49 8.75
N PHE A 98 -3.12 -4.79 7.69
CA PHE A 98 -1.80 -4.16 7.60
C PHE A 98 -1.56 -3.20 8.75
N GLN A 99 -2.54 -2.36 9.08
CA GLN A 99 -2.47 -1.46 10.21
C GLN A 99 -2.27 -2.17 11.55
N GLN A 100 -3.04 -3.23 11.83
CA GLN A 100 -2.91 -4.03 13.06
C GLN A 100 -1.54 -4.69 13.19
N LEU A 101 -0.92 -5.04 12.06
CA LEU A 101 0.40 -5.65 12.01
C LEU A 101 1.54 -4.63 11.86
N GLY A 102 1.23 -3.33 11.89
CA GLY A 102 2.26 -2.28 11.74
C GLY A 102 2.89 -2.20 10.34
N ILE A 103 2.23 -2.74 9.32
CA ILE A 103 2.65 -2.66 7.92
C ILE A 103 2.29 -1.27 7.36
N ASP A 104 3.30 -0.56 6.86
CA ASP A 104 3.16 0.78 6.25
C ASP A 104 2.66 0.68 4.80
N TYR A 105 1.36 0.48 4.65
CA TYR A 105 0.69 0.38 3.33
C TYR A 105 0.31 1.74 2.72
N CYS A 106 0.40 2.84 3.49
CA CYS A 106 -0.03 4.16 3.04
C CYS A 106 1.12 4.93 2.36
N CYS A 107 2.28 5.07 3.01
CA CYS A 107 3.43 5.81 2.50
C CYS A 107 4.40 4.91 1.72
N ASN A 108 4.57 3.66 2.18
CA ASN A 108 5.39 2.65 1.52
C ASN A 108 4.57 1.64 0.71
N GLY A 109 3.40 2.06 0.22
CA GLY A 109 2.42 1.22 -0.47
C GLY A 109 2.93 0.49 -1.71
N LYS A 110 4.03 0.95 -2.33
CA LYS A 110 4.64 0.38 -3.54
C LYS A 110 5.49 -0.88 -3.28
N LYS A 111 5.73 -1.24 -2.02
CA LYS A 111 6.50 -2.44 -1.63
C LYS A 111 5.65 -3.70 -1.70
N THR A 112 6.28 -4.85 -1.89
CA THR A 112 5.59 -6.14 -1.79
C THR A 112 5.18 -6.45 -0.35
N VAL A 113 4.33 -7.46 -0.17
CA VAL A 113 3.98 -7.97 1.16
C VAL A 113 5.23 -8.43 1.90
N GLU A 114 6.13 -9.14 1.22
CA GLU A 114 7.32 -9.74 1.82
C GLU A 114 8.33 -8.67 2.29
N GLU A 115 8.58 -7.67 1.45
CA GLU A 115 9.44 -6.53 1.80
C GLU A 115 8.89 -5.77 3.02
N SER A 116 7.58 -5.53 3.02
CA SER A 116 6.88 -4.84 4.11
C SER A 116 6.90 -5.64 5.41
N CYS A 117 6.67 -6.96 5.31
CA CYS A 117 6.75 -7.90 6.44
C CYS A 117 8.14 -7.93 7.06
N LEU A 118 9.19 -8.02 6.22
CA LEU A 118 10.56 -8.01 6.67
C LEU A 118 10.89 -6.72 7.43
N GLN A 119 10.45 -5.57 6.92
CA GLN A 119 10.65 -4.28 7.56
C GLN A 119 9.91 -4.15 8.90
N ALA A 120 8.71 -4.71 9.00
CA ALA A 120 7.90 -4.66 10.21
C ALA A 120 8.25 -5.76 11.24
N GLY A 121 9.09 -6.73 10.87
CA GLY A 121 9.36 -7.90 11.72
C GLY A 121 8.15 -8.84 11.86
N VAL A 122 7.30 -8.90 10.83
CA VAL A 122 6.07 -9.70 10.81
C VAL A 122 6.22 -10.87 9.84
N GLU A 123 5.78 -12.06 10.25
CA GLU A 123 5.72 -13.23 9.37
C GLU A 123 4.58 -13.09 8.34
N PRO A 124 4.84 -13.27 7.03
CA PRO A 124 3.81 -13.10 5.98
C PRO A 124 2.54 -13.93 6.19
N GLN A 125 2.65 -15.10 6.82
CA GLN A 125 1.51 -15.97 7.11
C GLN A 125 0.47 -15.28 8.01
N LYS A 126 0.91 -14.45 8.96
CA LYS A 126 0.01 -13.76 9.90
C LYS A 126 -0.95 -12.81 9.19
N ILE A 127 -0.54 -12.18 8.09
CA ILE A 127 -1.43 -11.32 7.30
C ILE A 127 -2.66 -12.10 6.83
N TRP A 128 -2.45 -13.30 6.28
CA TRP A 128 -3.53 -14.11 5.75
C TRP A 128 -4.42 -14.69 6.83
N GLU A 129 -3.86 -15.05 7.99
CA GLU A 129 -4.64 -15.49 9.15
C GLU A 129 -5.55 -14.37 9.66
N HIS A 130 -5.01 -13.17 9.88
CA HIS A 130 -5.78 -12.00 10.30
C HIS A 130 -6.84 -11.59 9.28
N TYR A 131 -6.51 -11.62 7.97
CA TYR A 131 -7.46 -11.32 6.90
C TYR A 131 -8.62 -12.32 6.85
N GLN A 132 -8.35 -13.62 6.98
CA GLN A 132 -9.40 -14.65 7.00
C GLN A 132 -10.35 -14.50 8.19
N ASN A 133 -9.83 -14.09 9.35
CA ASN A 133 -10.66 -13.82 10.52
C ASN A 133 -11.53 -12.57 10.32
N ALA A 134 -10.93 -11.47 9.83
CA ALA A 134 -11.67 -10.25 9.51
C ALA A 134 -12.77 -10.47 8.45
N ALA A 135 -12.51 -11.36 7.48
CA ALA A 135 -13.49 -11.71 6.45
C ALA A 135 -14.69 -12.50 6.99
N LYS A 136 -14.55 -13.21 8.12
CA LYS A 136 -15.64 -13.95 8.79
C LYS A 136 -16.50 -13.05 9.69
N GLU A 137 -15.93 -11.96 10.20
CA GLU A 137 -16.58 -11.06 11.16
C GLU A 137 -17.36 -9.92 10.48
N ALA A 138 -17.02 -9.56 9.24
CA ALA A 138 -17.58 -8.39 8.57
C ALA A 138 -18.83 -8.68 7.73
N GLY A 139 -19.91 -7.95 8.03
CA GLY A 139 -21.07 -7.74 7.15
C GLY A 139 -20.98 -6.48 6.27
N GLU A 140 -19.84 -5.77 6.28
CA GLU A 140 -19.60 -4.58 5.46
C GLU A 140 -19.12 -4.95 4.04
N GLU A 141 -19.67 -4.25 3.04
CA GLU A 141 -19.30 -4.45 1.65
C GLU A 141 -17.83 -4.04 1.41
N ALA A 142 -17.06 -4.97 0.82
CA ALA A 142 -15.71 -4.67 0.38
C ALA A 142 -15.74 -3.62 -0.75
N HIS A 143 -15.31 -2.39 -0.44
CA HIS A 143 -15.18 -1.35 -1.45
C HIS A 143 -13.83 -1.42 -2.16
N ASP A 144 -13.88 -1.67 -3.47
CA ASP A 144 -12.71 -1.58 -4.35
C ASP A 144 -12.56 -0.14 -4.86
N PHE A 145 -11.83 0.69 -4.12
CA PHE A 145 -11.60 2.10 -4.45
C PHE A 145 -10.88 2.29 -5.80
N ARG A 146 -10.19 1.27 -6.30
CA ARG A 146 -9.53 1.34 -7.62
C ARG A 146 -10.54 1.49 -8.76
N LYS A 147 -11.78 1.04 -8.57
CA LYS A 147 -12.88 1.21 -9.54
C LYS A 147 -13.44 2.63 -9.56
N TRP A 148 -13.14 3.45 -8.56
CA TRP A 148 -13.67 4.80 -8.47
C TRP A 148 -12.96 5.72 -9.47
N LYS A 149 -13.74 6.65 -10.03
CA LYS A 149 -13.22 7.70 -10.90
C LYS A 149 -12.46 8.71 -10.04
N ALA A 150 -11.31 9.20 -10.52
CA ALA A 150 -10.44 10.08 -9.73
C ALA A 150 -11.17 11.31 -9.18
N GLY A 151 -12.00 11.98 -9.98
CA GLY A 151 -12.79 13.14 -9.48
C GLY A 151 -13.82 12.78 -8.40
N PHE A 152 -14.39 11.57 -8.44
CA PHE A 152 -15.31 11.12 -7.38
C PHE A 152 -14.55 10.76 -6.10
N LEU A 153 -13.43 10.04 -6.25
CA LEU A 153 -12.54 9.71 -5.13
C LEU A 153 -12.00 10.97 -4.45
N ALA A 154 -11.61 11.97 -5.23
CA ALA A 154 -11.14 13.25 -4.72
C ALA A 154 -12.22 13.95 -3.85
N ASN A 155 -13.46 14.02 -4.35
CA ASN A 155 -14.57 14.58 -3.58
C ASN A 155 -14.86 13.77 -2.32
N TYR A 156 -14.78 12.44 -2.39
CA TYR A 156 -14.94 11.60 -1.21
C TYR A 156 -13.86 11.89 -0.17
N ILE A 157 -12.60 12.04 -0.57
CA ILE A 157 -11.51 12.35 0.36
C ILE A 157 -11.74 13.68 1.07
N LEU A 158 -12.11 14.72 0.31
CA LEU A 158 -12.43 16.04 0.86
C LEU A 158 -13.60 16.00 1.85
N ASN A 159 -14.70 15.34 1.48
CA ASN A 159 -15.93 15.39 2.29
C ASN A 159 -15.88 14.45 3.50
N THR A 160 -15.11 13.37 3.42
CA THR A 160 -15.01 12.38 4.49
C THR A 160 -13.79 12.64 5.38
N TYR A 161 -12.58 12.59 4.84
CA TYR A 161 -11.36 12.61 5.66
C TYR A 161 -10.92 14.04 6.03
N HIS A 162 -10.91 14.99 5.09
CA HIS A 162 -10.52 16.37 5.43
C HIS A 162 -11.50 17.01 6.42
N SER A 163 -12.81 16.83 6.21
CA SER A 163 -13.85 17.26 7.16
C SER A 163 -13.61 16.66 8.55
N TYR A 164 -13.40 15.34 8.62
CA TYR A 164 -13.15 14.65 9.88
C TYR A 164 -11.91 15.20 10.60
N VAL A 165 -10.80 15.42 9.89
CA VAL A 165 -9.58 15.98 10.48
C VAL A 165 -9.84 17.38 11.05
N LYS A 166 -10.48 18.26 10.27
CA LYS A 166 -10.79 19.63 10.67
C LYS A 166 -11.68 19.68 11.91
N GLU A 167 -12.66 18.79 12.01
CA GLU A 167 -13.59 18.70 13.13
C GLU A 167 -12.94 18.13 14.40
N ASN A 168 -12.02 17.17 14.26
CA ASN A 168 -11.51 16.42 15.42
C ASN A 168 -10.23 16.98 16.03
N THR A 169 -9.34 17.60 15.24
CA THR A 169 -8.01 18.06 15.72
C THR A 169 -8.09 18.96 16.96
N SER A 170 -9.00 19.94 16.98
CA SER A 170 -9.12 20.89 18.11
C SER A 170 -9.61 20.20 19.39
N SER A 171 -10.60 19.31 19.26
CA SER A 171 -11.14 18.54 20.40
C SER A 171 -10.12 17.56 20.96
N LEU A 172 -9.40 16.83 20.10
CA LEU A 172 -8.34 15.90 20.50
C LEU A 172 -7.21 16.62 21.22
N TYR A 173 -6.79 17.78 20.71
CA TYR A 173 -5.77 18.57 21.38
C TYR A 173 -6.21 19.07 22.76
N GLY A 174 -7.47 19.50 22.90
CA GLY A 174 -8.04 19.87 24.20
C GLY A 174 -7.99 18.73 25.21
N GLN A 175 -8.38 17.52 24.82
CA GLN A 175 -8.27 16.33 25.67
C GLN A 175 -6.82 16.01 26.05
N ALA A 176 -5.89 16.16 25.11
CA ALA A 176 -4.47 15.95 25.41
C ALA A 176 -3.98 16.92 26.50
N LEU A 177 -4.38 18.19 26.44
CA LEU A 177 -4.06 19.18 27.47
C LEU A 177 -4.67 18.83 28.83
N GLU A 178 -5.94 18.42 28.87
CA GLU A 178 -6.59 17.98 30.13
C GLU A 178 -5.83 16.82 30.80
N LEU A 179 -5.26 15.90 30.02
CA LEU A 179 -4.46 14.81 30.58
C LEU A 179 -3.12 15.29 31.15
N THR A 180 -2.56 16.40 30.68
CA THR A 180 -1.31 16.95 31.23
C THR A 180 -1.45 17.50 32.65
N GLU A 181 -2.68 17.85 33.05
CA GLU A 181 -3.03 18.32 34.40
C GLU A 181 -3.13 17.17 35.40
N GLN A 182 -3.13 15.91 34.94
CA GLN A 182 -3.17 14.74 35.81
C GLN A 182 -1.78 14.44 36.37
N GLU A 183 -1.65 14.53 37.68
CA GLU A 183 -0.47 14.09 38.41
C GLU A 183 -0.36 12.56 38.39
N GLY A 184 0.86 12.03 38.17
CA GLY A 184 1.10 10.59 38.20
C GLY A 184 2.26 10.12 37.33
N PRO A 185 2.52 8.80 37.29
CA PRO A 185 3.69 8.23 36.61
C PRO A 185 3.69 8.44 35.08
N HIS A 186 2.55 8.80 34.49
CA HIS A 186 2.39 9.02 33.05
C HIS A 186 2.39 10.50 32.63
N GLN A 187 2.46 11.45 33.58
CA GLN A 187 2.33 12.88 33.30
C GLN A 187 3.35 13.39 32.26
N ALA A 188 4.61 12.96 32.37
CA ALA A 188 5.66 13.34 31.41
C ALA A 188 5.36 12.84 29.98
N ALA A 189 4.76 11.65 29.85
CA ALA A 189 4.35 11.13 28.54
C ALA A 189 3.18 11.93 27.95
N TYR A 190 2.20 12.31 28.77
CA TYR A 190 1.09 13.17 28.35
C TYR A 190 1.57 14.56 27.92
N GLN A 191 2.48 15.18 28.67
CA GLN A 191 3.09 16.47 28.32
C GLN A 191 3.85 16.39 26.99
N ALA A 192 4.68 15.35 26.81
CA ALA A 192 5.40 15.13 25.56
C ALA A 192 4.45 14.93 24.37
N LEU A 193 3.39 14.14 24.55
CA LEU A 193 2.39 13.89 23.51
C LEU A 193 1.62 15.17 23.16
N ALA A 194 1.19 15.96 24.15
CA ALA A 194 0.46 17.21 23.92
C ALA A 194 1.29 18.22 23.12
N VAL A 195 2.58 18.39 23.45
CA VAL A 195 3.48 19.27 22.68
C VAL A 195 3.58 18.83 21.22
N ARG A 196 3.71 17.53 20.96
CA ARG A 196 3.79 17.02 19.59
C ARG A 196 2.47 17.17 18.85
N LEU A 197 1.34 16.85 19.49
CA LEU A 197 0.00 16.99 18.89
C LEU A 197 -0.27 18.43 18.48
N LYS A 198 0.17 19.42 19.27
CA LYS A 198 0.07 20.83 18.89
C LYS A 198 0.70 21.11 17.54
N HIS A 199 1.96 20.71 17.37
CA HIS A 199 2.71 20.96 16.13
C HIS A 199 2.17 20.11 14.98
N PHE A 200 1.87 18.84 15.24
CA PHE A 200 1.33 17.92 14.25
C PHE A 200 -0.01 18.40 13.69
N PHE A 201 -0.97 18.80 14.53
CA PHE A 201 -2.25 19.30 14.05
C PHE A 201 -2.16 20.65 13.35
N ALA A 202 -1.25 21.53 13.77
CA ALA A 202 -0.99 22.78 13.05
C ALA A 202 -0.45 22.50 11.64
N TYR A 203 0.54 21.62 11.53
CA TYR A 203 1.13 21.21 10.26
C TYR A 203 0.13 20.48 9.36
N LEU A 204 -0.64 19.53 9.91
CA LEU A 204 -1.65 18.79 9.16
C LEU A 204 -2.74 19.72 8.61
N LYS A 205 -3.21 20.70 9.40
CA LYS A 205 -4.20 21.69 8.91
C LYS A 205 -3.66 22.51 7.74
N ASP A 206 -2.42 22.97 7.83
CA ASP A 206 -1.77 23.71 6.74
C ASP A 206 -1.60 22.85 5.49
N HIS A 207 -1.16 21.59 5.66
CA HIS A 207 -1.05 20.61 4.59
C HIS A 207 -2.41 20.41 3.87
N LEU A 208 -3.48 20.10 4.60
CA LEU A 208 -4.82 19.93 4.00
C LEU A 208 -5.31 21.18 3.28
N GLN A 209 -5.01 22.37 3.83
CA GLN A 209 -5.38 23.64 3.20
C GLN A 209 -4.65 23.81 1.86
N ARG A 210 -3.35 23.47 1.78
CA ARG A 210 -2.58 23.54 0.53
C ARG A 210 -3.11 22.57 -0.50
N GLU A 211 -3.46 21.35 -0.11
CA GLU A 211 -4.10 20.40 -1.03
C GLU A 211 -5.41 20.94 -1.59
N GLU A 212 -6.30 21.42 -0.71
CA GLU A 212 -7.62 21.94 -1.07
C GLU A 212 -7.56 23.18 -1.98
N GLN A 213 -6.56 24.04 -1.78
CA GLN A 213 -6.42 25.30 -2.51
C GLN A 213 -5.63 25.14 -3.81
N GLU A 214 -4.71 24.18 -3.89
CA GLU A 214 -3.81 24.04 -5.03
C GLU A 214 -4.03 22.74 -5.82
N LEU A 215 -4.07 21.59 -5.14
CA LEU A 215 -4.08 20.28 -5.82
C LEU A 215 -5.49 19.89 -6.29
N TYR A 216 -6.47 19.89 -5.40
CA TYR A 216 -7.83 19.43 -5.71
C TYR A 216 -8.53 20.24 -6.82
N PRO A 217 -8.35 21.58 -6.92
CA PRO A 217 -8.84 22.36 -8.07
C PRO A 217 -8.17 21.97 -9.39
N LEU A 218 -6.88 21.64 -9.36
CA LEU A 218 -6.14 21.17 -10.53
C LEU A 218 -6.63 19.79 -10.98
N ILE A 219 -6.84 18.86 -10.04
CA ILE A 219 -7.46 17.54 -10.30
C ILE A 219 -8.82 17.72 -10.97
N SER A 220 -9.66 18.61 -10.43
CA SER A 220 -10.98 18.89 -11.00
C SER A 220 -10.90 19.40 -12.44
N THR A 221 -9.94 20.28 -12.72
CA THR A 221 -9.69 20.82 -14.06
C THR A 221 -9.25 19.73 -15.04
N LEU A 222 -8.30 18.89 -14.66
CA LEU A 222 -7.81 17.76 -15.48
C LEU A 222 -8.92 16.77 -15.80
N MET A 223 -9.74 16.41 -14.80
CA MET A 223 -10.87 15.50 -15.00
C MET A 223 -11.95 16.07 -15.91
N ALA A 224 -12.16 17.40 -15.91
CA ALA A 224 -13.08 18.06 -16.83
C ALA A 224 -12.53 18.14 -18.27
N ALA A 225 -11.22 18.34 -18.44
CA ALA A 225 -10.56 18.41 -19.74
C ALA A 225 -10.59 17.05 -20.48
N GLY A 226 -10.29 15.95 -19.78
CA GLY A 226 -10.33 14.59 -20.33
C GLY A 226 -11.70 14.21 -20.92
N LYS A 227 -12.80 14.69 -20.33
CA LYS A 227 -14.17 14.44 -20.85
C LYS A 227 -14.47 15.15 -22.18
N ARG A 228 -13.83 16.29 -22.45
CA ARG A 228 -14.19 17.15 -23.58
C ARG A 228 -13.29 16.96 -24.81
N LYS A 229 -12.25 16.12 -24.73
CA LYS A 229 -11.15 16.04 -25.74
C LYS A 229 -10.66 17.43 -26.17
N ARG A 230 -10.80 18.43 -25.30
CA ARG A 230 -10.44 19.82 -25.60
C ARG A 230 -8.99 20.02 -25.21
N ARG A 231 -8.22 20.58 -26.14
CA ARG A 231 -6.84 21.03 -25.91
C ARG A 231 -6.81 21.90 -24.66
N MET A 232 -6.10 21.45 -23.63
CA MET A 232 -5.63 22.36 -22.60
C MET A 232 -4.40 23.07 -23.17
N VAL A 233 -4.48 24.40 -23.29
CA VAL A 233 -3.27 25.21 -23.18
C VAL A 233 -2.84 25.03 -21.74
N VAL A 234 -1.84 24.17 -21.50
CA VAL A 234 -1.27 24.00 -20.16
C VAL A 234 -0.74 25.40 -19.81
N PRO A 235 -1.30 26.10 -18.81
CA PRO A 235 -0.64 27.31 -18.32
C PRO A 235 0.75 26.88 -17.85
N ILE A 236 1.68 27.81 -17.65
CA ILE A 236 2.97 27.48 -17.01
C ILE A 236 2.67 27.07 -15.55
N VAL A 237 2.18 25.86 -15.35
CA VAL A 237 1.85 25.23 -14.08
C VAL A 237 2.86 24.11 -13.94
N PRO A 238 3.57 24.02 -12.81
CA PRO A 238 4.40 22.86 -12.52
C PRO A 238 3.58 21.57 -12.70
N PRO A 239 4.12 20.53 -13.35
CA PRO A 239 3.42 19.26 -13.55
C PRO A 239 2.86 18.73 -12.24
N VAL A 240 1.66 18.12 -12.27
CA VAL A 240 1.04 17.51 -11.08
C VAL A 240 2.00 16.54 -10.41
N LYS A 241 2.77 15.79 -11.20
CA LYS A 241 3.79 14.86 -10.70
C LYS A 241 4.75 15.48 -9.68
N ASN A 242 5.19 16.71 -9.88
CA ASN A 242 6.12 17.37 -8.96
C ASN A 242 5.45 17.74 -7.63
N ARG A 243 4.18 18.15 -7.70
CA ARG A 243 3.36 18.46 -6.52
C ARG A 243 3.06 17.21 -5.71
N VAL A 244 2.66 16.13 -6.38
CA VAL A 244 2.43 14.82 -5.77
C VAL A 244 3.66 14.35 -5.02
N LYS A 245 4.86 14.46 -5.62
CA LYS A 245 6.09 14.04 -4.95
C LYS A 245 6.33 14.79 -3.63
N ALA A 246 6.12 16.12 -3.63
CA ALA A 246 6.25 16.91 -2.41
C ALA A 246 5.23 16.46 -1.35
N LEU A 247 3.98 16.20 -1.73
CA LEU A 247 2.94 15.70 -0.82
C LEU A 247 3.27 14.31 -0.27
N GLU A 248 3.77 13.38 -1.10
CA GLU A 248 4.23 12.06 -0.64
C GLU A 248 5.35 12.18 0.42
N GLU A 249 6.25 13.16 0.28
CA GLU A 249 7.30 13.46 1.27
C GLU A 249 6.71 14.03 2.57
N GLU A 250 5.72 14.93 2.48
CA GLU A 250 4.98 15.45 3.64
C GLU A 250 4.19 14.34 4.37
N HIS A 251 3.56 13.43 3.63
CA HIS A 251 2.88 12.24 4.17
C HIS A 251 3.84 11.32 4.92
N ALA A 252 5.04 11.11 4.40
CA ALA A 252 6.06 10.32 5.09
C ALA A 252 6.44 10.95 6.44
N LEU A 253 6.57 12.28 6.51
CA LEU A 253 6.84 13.00 7.76
C LEU A 253 5.69 12.87 8.77
N LEU A 254 4.44 12.98 8.31
CA LEU A 254 3.26 12.73 9.15
C LEU A 254 3.28 11.31 9.72
N GLY A 255 3.58 10.30 8.88
CA GLY A 255 3.71 8.91 9.29
C GLY A 255 4.78 8.68 10.36
N GLU A 256 5.93 9.36 10.27
CA GLU A 256 6.97 9.28 11.29
C GLU A 256 6.55 9.89 12.64
N GLU A 257 5.78 10.98 12.64
CA GLU A 257 5.24 11.53 13.89
C GLU A 257 4.18 10.60 14.51
N LEU A 258 3.34 9.95 13.70
CA LEU A 258 2.38 8.96 14.17
C LEU A 258 3.06 7.77 14.87
N LYS A 259 4.19 7.27 14.32
CA LYS A 259 5.03 6.27 15.01
C LYS A 259 5.54 6.74 16.37
N ARG A 260 5.86 8.04 16.50
CA ARG A 260 6.26 8.63 17.79
C ARG A 260 5.09 8.72 18.77
N PHE A 261 3.86 8.95 18.28
CA PHE A 261 2.66 8.87 19.13
C PHE A 261 2.48 7.47 19.68
N ARG A 262 2.54 6.44 18.82
CA ARG A 262 2.50 5.03 19.24
C ARG A 262 3.56 4.70 20.28
N ALA A 263 4.80 5.13 20.09
CA ALA A 263 5.86 4.91 21.07
C ALA A 263 5.56 5.55 22.44
N LEU A 264 5.05 6.79 22.44
CA LEU A 264 4.67 7.50 23.67
C LEU A 264 3.46 6.89 24.37
N THR A 265 2.51 6.36 23.61
CA THR A 265 1.28 5.73 24.11
C THR A 265 1.41 4.23 24.33
N ARG A 266 2.59 3.64 24.03
CA ARG A 266 2.84 2.20 24.04
C ARG A 266 1.81 1.43 23.19
N GLU A 267 1.73 1.78 21.91
CA GLU A 267 0.73 1.25 20.96
C GLU A 267 -0.71 1.52 21.42
N TYR A 268 -0.94 2.71 21.99
CA TYR A 268 -2.24 3.09 22.59
C TYR A 268 -2.71 2.13 23.69
N ALA A 269 -1.79 1.45 24.38
CA ALA A 269 -2.13 0.59 25.50
C ALA A 269 -2.66 1.43 26.67
N ILE A 270 -3.93 1.25 26.98
CA ILE A 270 -4.60 1.90 28.10
C ILE A 270 -4.12 1.23 29.42
N PRO A 271 -3.48 1.97 30.35
CA PRO A 271 -3.00 1.38 31.60
C PRO A 271 -4.14 0.82 32.47
N ALA A 272 -3.89 -0.29 33.16
CA ALA A 272 -4.83 -0.77 34.18
C ALA A 272 -5.04 0.31 35.25
N GLN A 273 -6.30 0.58 35.61
CA GLN A 273 -6.71 1.67 36.51
C GLN A 273 -6.62 3.10 35.92
N SER A 274 -6.57 3.25 34.60
CA SER A 274 -6.69 4.56 33.95
C SER A 274 -8.07 5.19 34.16
N CYS A 275 -8.13 6.52 34.23
CA CYS A 275 -9.41 7.23 34.24
C CYS A 275 -10.15 7.08 32.90
N ASN A 276 -11.49 7.15 32.92
CA ASN A 276 -12.32 7.09 31.71
C ASN A 276 -11.93 8.12 30.64
N LYS A 277 -11.38 9.28 31.04
CA LYS A 277 -10.88 10.32 30.13
C LYS A 277 -9.67 9.85 29.32
N CYS A 278 -8.74 9.13 29.95
CA CYS A 278 -7.54 8.60 29.29
C CYS A 278 -7.93 7.53 28.26
N GLU A 279 -8.80 6.60 28.64
CA GLU A 279 -9.36 5.58 27.74
C GLU A 279 -10.04 6.23 26.52
N THR A 280 -10.92 7.20 26.75
CA THR A 280 -11.61 7.91 25.68
C THR A 280 -10.63 8.61 24.75
N PHE A 281 -9.63 9.29 25.29
CA PHE A 281 -8.62 9.99 24.49
C PHE A 281 -7.78 9.02 23.65
N TYR A 282 -7.30 7.91 24.23
CA TYR A 282 -6.46 6.94 23.50
C TYR A 282 -7.25 6.27 22.37
N ASN A 283 -8.49 5.85 22.64
CA ASN A 283 -9.37 5.27 21.63
C ASN A 283 -9.64 6.26 20.49
N ARG A 284 -9.92 7.53 20.80
CA ARG A 284 -10.15 8.57 19.78
C ARG A 284 -8.89 8.92 19.01
N LEU A 285 -7.73 8.98 19.67
CA LEU A 285 -6.47 9.26 19.01
C LEU A 285 -6.04 8.13 18.07
N GLN A 286 -6.27 6.87 18.48
CA GLN A 286 -6.05 5.70 17.63
C GLN A 286 -7.02 5.69 16.44
N ALA A 287 -8.32 5.97 16.66
CA ALA A 287 -9.27 6.09 15.57
C ALA A 287 -8.86 7.19 14.57
N PHE A 288 -8.44 8.35 15.08
CA PHE A 288 -7.94 9.45 14.25
C PHE A 288 -6.71 9.05 13.43
N GLU A 289 -5.73 8.38 14.04
CA GLU A 289 -4.58 7.83 13.31
C GLU A 289 -5.06 6.87 12.21
N ASN A 290 -6.03 6.02 12.51
CA ASN A 290 -6.50 5.02 11.56
C ASN A 290 -7.15 5.66 10.33
N ASP A 291 -8.02 6.65 10.54
CA ASP A 291 -8.63 7.42 9.46
C ASP A 291 -7.58 8.18 8.64
N LEU A 292 -6.59 8.79 9.29
CA LEU A 292 -5.54 9.54 8.60
C LEU A 292 -4.63 8.63 7.74
N ILE A 293 -4.27 7.44 8.24
CA ILE A 293 -3.52 6.46 7.46
C ILE A 293 -4.32 6.01 6.23
N GLN A 294 -5.63 5.80 6.38
CA GLN A 294 -6.49 5.43 5.27
C GLN A 294 -6.62 6.56 4.25
N HIS A 295 -6.80 7.80 4.70
CA HIS A 295 -6.78 9.01 3.85
C HIS A 295 -5.51 9.03 2.99
N ILE A 296 -4.34 9.04 3.62
CA ILE A 296 -3.04 9.08 2.93
C ILE A 296 -2.89 7.92 1.95
N HIS A 297 -3.39 6.73 2.30
CA HIS A 297 -3.38 5.57 1.40
C HIS A 297 -4.21 5.83 0.13
N LEU A 298 -5.43 6.34 0.26
CA LEU A 298 -6.31 6.64 -0.88
C LEU A 298 -5.68 7.68 -1.81
N GLU A 299 -4.92 8.63 -1.26
CA GLU A 299 -4.20 9.62 -2.02
C GLU A 299 -2.99 9.02 -2.74
N ASN A 300 -2.02 8.50 -1.98
CA ASN A 300 -0.73 8.03 -2.49
C ASN A 300 -0.88 6.86 -3.48
N ASN A 301 -1.77 5.91 -3.18
CA ASN A 301 -1.80 4.64 -3.90
C ASN A 301 -2.94 4.55 -4.92
N ILE A 302 -3.88 5.50 -4.92
CA ILE A 302 -5.04 5.44 -5.81
C ILE A 302 -5.26 6.76 -6.54
N LEU A 303 -5.47 7.87 -5.84
CA LEU A 303 -5.81 9.15 -6.46
C LEU A 303 -4.62 9.70 -7.26
N PHE A 304 -3.46 9.86 -6.63
CA PHE A 304 -2.29 10.47 -7.27
C PHE A 304 -1.83 9.69 -8.51
N PRO A 305 -1.71 8.35 -8.51
CA PRO A 305 -1.40 7.59 -9.71
C PRO A 305 -2.41 7.81 -10.84
N LYS A 306 -3.71 7.85 -10.53
CA LYS A 306 -4.76 8.12 -11.54
C LYS A 306 -4.65 9.52 -12.14
N VAL A 307 -4.34 10.52 -11.31
CA VAL A 307 -4.20 11.91 -11.78
C VAL A 307 -2.96 12.07 -12.65
N ILE A 308 -1.83 11.49 -12.26
CA ILE A 308 -0.59 11.51 -13.07
C ILE A 308 -0.82 10.81 -14.41
N ALA A 309 -1.51 9.66 -14.42
CA ALA A 309 -1.85 8.96 -15.67
C ALA A 309 -2.71 9.85 -16.59
N ALA A 310 -3.73 10.51 -16.04
CA ALA A 310 -4.58 11.42 -16.82
C ALA A 310 -3.83 12.64 -17.37
N GLU A 311 -2.90 13.21 -16.59
CA GLU A 311 -2.01 14.30 -17.06
C GLU A 311 -1.15 13.83 -18.25
N ASN A 312 -0.50 12.67 -18.12
CA ASN A 312 0.33 12.11 -19.19
C ASN A 312 -0.45 11.80 -20.47
N GLU A 313 -1.68 11.26 -20.36
CA GLU A 313 -2.56 11.01 -21.50
C GLU A 313 -2.91 12.30 -22.25
N LEU A 314 -3.21 13.38 -21.50
CA LEU A 314 -3.48 14.70 -22.08
C LEU A 314 -2.24 15.28 -22.76
N SER A 315 -1.06 15.20 -22.13
CA SER A 315 0.20 15.68 -22.73
C SER A 315 0.57 14.92 -24.01
N ASN A 316 0.47 13.59 -24.01
CA ASN A 316 0.82 12.73 -25.16
C ASN A 316 -0.19 12.84 -26.33
N SER A 317 -1.42 13.29 -26.07
CA SER A 317 -2.41 13.56 -27.11
C SER A 317 -2.14 14.84 -27.93
N THR A 318 -1.00 15.51 -27.68
CA THR A 318 -0.55 16.72 -28.37
C THR A 318 0.43 16.36 -29.50
N PRO A 319 0.06 16.39 -30.79
CA PRO A 319 1.04 16.29 -31.85
C PRO A 319 1.86 17.57 -31.86
N PHE A 320 3.19 17.46 -31.82
CA PHE A 320 4.09 18.54 -32.22
C PHE A 320 3.68 18.99 -33.63
N ARG A 321 3.32 20.26 -33.79
CA ARG A 321 3.19 20.91 -35.09
C ARG A 321 4.11 22.11 -35.14
#